data_AF-E4NLC9-F1
#
_entry.id   AF-E4NLC9-F1
#
_cell.length_a   1.000
_cell.length_b   1.000
_cell.length_c   1.000
_cell.angle_alpha   90.00
_cell.angle_beta   90.00
_cell.angle_gamma   90.00
#
_symmetry.space_group_name_H-M   'P 1'
#
loop_
_entity.id
_entity.type
_entity.pdbx_description
1 polymer ?
#
loop_
_entity_poly.entity_id
_entity_poly.type
_entity_poly.pdbx_seq_one_letter_code
_entity_poly.pdbx_strand_id
1 'polypeptide(L)'
;MTSVDEATRAKLRKLHDHLAATAERPVERTASAHLGEAEAVAGDVADDPNVAPAVVKSRIETVSNLLSNVEKTGDDAADKHVERARELVAELLSSE
;
A
#
# COMPACT_ATOMS: atom_id res chain seq x y z
N MET A 1 23.03 -4.71 7.16
CA MET A 1 21.74 -4.01 7.00
C MET A 1 20.70 -4.93 7.58
N THR A 2 20.10 -4.56 8.71
CA THR A 2 19.06 -5.39 9.34
C THR A 2 17.80 -5.29 8.48
N SER A 3 17.22 -6.42 8.08
CA SER A 3 15.93 -6.47 7.39
C SER A 3 14.80 -6.00 8.32
N VAL A 4 13.66 -5.60 7.77
CA VAL A 4 12.47 -5.29 8.58
C VAL A 4 12.00 -6.51 9.38
N ASP A 5 11.40 -6.26 10.54
CA ASP A 5 10.83 -7.31 11.39
C ASP A 5 9.55 -7.94 10.80
N GLU A 6 9.11 -9.04 11.39
CA GLU A 6 7.95 -9.79 10.91
C GLU A 6 6.63 -9.04 11.10
N ALA A 7 6.53 -8.17 12.12
CA ALA A 7 5.33 -7.37 12.36
C ALA A 7 5.15 -6.32 11.25
N THR A 8 6.22 -5.64 10.88
CA THR A 8 6.30 -4.72 9.75
C THR A 8 5.98 -5.44 8.45
N ARG A 9 6.58 -6.62 8.23
CA ARG A 9 6.30 -7.43 7.05
C ARG A 9 4.84 -7.86 6.95
N ALA A 10 4.22 -8.25 8.07
CA ALA A 10 2.81 -8.58 8.10
C ALA A 10 1.91 -7.39 7.71
N LYS A 11 2.29 -6.16 8.10
CA LYS A 11 1.59 -4.94 7.66
C LYS A 11 1.79 -4.66 6.17
N LEU A 12 3.01 -4.86 5.65
CA LEU A 12 3.29 -4.71 4.21
C LEU A 12 2.44 -5.66 3.36
N ARG A 13 2.33 -6.94 3.76
CA ARG A 13 1.47 -7.91 3.08
C ARG A 13 0.00 -7.50 3.14
N LYS A 14 -0.50 -7.08 4.31
CA LYS A 14 -1.88 -6.59 4.43
C LYS A 14 -2.14 -5.36 3.56
N LEU A 15 -1.18 -4.44 3.47
CA LEU A 15 -1.27 -3.27 2.61
C LEU A 15 -1.42 -3.70 1.15
N HIS A 16 -0.53 -4.60 0.69
CA HIS A 16 -0.61 -5.19 -0.65
C HIS A 16 -1.97 -5.88 -0.89
N ASP A 17 -2.45 -6.69 0.04
CA ASP A 17 -3.75 -7.39 -0.08
C ASP A 17 -4.92 -6.42 -0.22
N HIS A 18 -4.93 -5.31 0.54
CA HIS A 18 -5.96 -4.29 0.41
C HIS A 18 -5.91 -3.59 -0.95
N LEU A 19 -4.72 -3.31 -1.48
CA LEU A 19 -4.56 -2.69 -2.80
C LEU A 19 -5.00 -3.64 -3.91
N ALA A 20 -4.56 -4.90 -3.88
CA ALA A 20 -4.96 -5.94 -4.83
C ALA A 20 -6.48 -6.16 -4.85
N ALA A 21 -7.14 -6.12 -3.68
CA ALA A 21 -8.60 -6.24 -3.60
C ALA A 21 -9.37 -5.11 -4.30
N THR A 22 -8.73 -3.96 -4.58
CA THR A 22 -9.35 -2.90 -5.38
C THR A 22 -9.37 -3.22 -6.88
N ALA A 23 -8.44 -4.05 -7.37
CA ALA A 23 -8.39 -4.47 -8.77
C ALA A 23 -9.55 -5.39 -9.17
N GLU A 24 -10.17 -6.06 -8.19
CA GLU A 24 -11.36 -6.90 -8.38
C GLU A 24 -12.67 -6.09 -8.40
N ARG A 25 -12.60 -4.74 -8.36
CA ARG A 25 -13.75 -3.84 -8.23
C ARG A 25 -13.91 -2.91 -9.43
N PRO A 26 -15.13 -2.44 -9.72
CA PRO A 26 -15.38 -1.46 -10.77
C PRO A 26 -14.93 -0.06 -10.33
N VAL A 27 -13.63 0.20 -10.41
CA VAL A 27 -13.02 1.48 -10.01
C VAL A 27 -12.90 2.42 -11.21
N GLU A 28 -13.12 3.73 -10.97
CA GLU A 28 -12.86 4.79 -11.94
C GLU A 28 -11.44 4.75 -12.51
N ARG A 29 -11.29 5.04 -13.80
CA ARG A 29 -10.05 4.78 -14.55
C ARG A 29 -8.83 5.46 -13.96
N THR A 30 -8.97 6.71 -13.54
CA THR A 30 -7.86 7.49 -12.96
C THR A 30 -7.47 6.96 -11.58
N ALA A 31 -8.44 6.55 -10.76
CA ALA A 31 -8.16 5.91 -9.48
C ALA A 31 -7.47 4.55 -9.68
N SER A 32 -7.94 3.75 -10.63
CA SER A 32 -7.37 2.44 -10.95
C SER A 32 -5.90 2.52 -11.35
N ALA A 33 -5.48 3.55 -12.09
CA ALA A 33 -4.08 3.75 -12.45
C ALA A 33 -3.17 3.95 -11.22
N HIS A 34 -3.56 4.85 -10.30
CA HIS A 34 -2.79 5.08 -9.08
C HIS A 34 -2.80 3.87 -8.14
N LEU A 35 -3.94 3.16 -8.03
CA LEU A 35 -4.07 1.98 -7.18
C LEU A 35 -3.22 0.81 -7.67
N GLY A 36 -3.18 0.56 -8.97
CA GLY A 36 -2.32 -0.49 -9.54
C GLY A 36 -0.83 -0.20 -9.36
N GLU A 37 -0.41 1.06 -9.50
CA GLU A 37 0.98 1.45 -9.20
C GLU A 37 1.30 1.29 -7.71
N ALA A 38 0.37 1.69 -6.83
CA ALA A 38 0.53 1.53 -5.39
C ALA A 38 0.65 0.05 -5.00
N GLU A 39 -0.16 -0.82 -5.60
CA GLU A 39 -0.11 -2.28 -5.41
C GLU A 39 1.27 -2.82 -5.78
N ALA A 40 1.78 -2.49 -6.97
CA ALA A 40 3.08 -2.95 -7.43
C ALA A 40 4.21 -2.53 -6.47
N VAL A 41 4.21 -1.26 -6.05
CA VAL A 41 5.22 -0.73 -5.12
C VAL A 41 5.13 -1.39 -3.74
N ALA A 42 3.92 -1.69 -3.25
CA ALA A 42 3.72 -2.39 -1.99
C ALA A 42 4.16 -3.87 -2.07
N GLY A 43 3.86 -4.54 -3.19
CA GLY A 43 4.28 -5.92 -3.45
C GLY A 43 5.80 -6.09 -3.45
N ASP A 44 6.52 -5.18 -4.11
CA ASP A 44 7.99 -5.18 -4.17
C ASP A 44 8.66 -5.29 -2.79
N VAL A 45 8.10 -4.63 -1.76
CA VAL A 45 8.64 -4.65 -0.40
C VAL A 45 8.01 -5.71 0.51
N ALA A 46 6.79 -6.16 0.21
CA ALA A 46 6.13 -7.22 0.95
C ALA A 46 6.79 -8.58 0.68
N ASP A 47 7.19 -8.82 -0.58
CA ASP A 47 7.71 -10.09 -1.05
C ASP A 47 9.22 -10.27 -0.80
N ASP A 48 9.98 -9.20 -0.60
CA ASP A 48 11.43 -9.28 -0.35
C ASP A 48 11.75 -9.50 1.15
N PRO A 49 12.23 -10.69 1.57
CA PRO A 49 12.63 -10.98 2.95
C PRO A 49 13.81 -10.14 3.45
N ASN A 50 14.62 -9.58 2.56
CA ASN A 50 15.88 -8.92 2.88
C ASN A 50 15.85 -7.41 2.67
N VAL A 51 14.68 -6.83 2.37
CA VAL A 51 14.52 -5.40 2.14
C VAL A 51 14.96 -4.60 3.36
N ALA A 52 15.75 -3.55 3.11
CA ALA A 52 16.23 -2.67 4.16
C ALA A 52 15.12 -1.70 4.62
N PRO A 53 15.04 -1.37 5.93
CA PRO A 53 14.04 -0.45 6.47
C PRO A 53 13.95 0.89 5.77
N ALA A 54 15.09 1.46 5.34
CA ALA A 54 15.12 2.72 4.59
C ALA A 54 14.45 2.60 3.21
N VAL A 55 14.59 1.45 2.54
CA VAL A 55 13.92 1.17 1.26
C VAL A 55 12.42 1.00 1.50
N VAL A 56 12.02 0.27 2.55
CA VAL A 56 10.61 0.14 2.94
C VAL A 56 9.99 1.51 3.17
N LYS A 57 10.62 2.36 3.99
CA LYS A 57 10.13 3.72 4.24
C LYS A 57 9.92 4.51 2.96
N SER A 58 10.94 4.54 2.08
CA SER A 58 10.85 5.25 0.80
C SER A 58 9.71 4.72 -0.08
N ARG A 59 9.51 3.40 -0.12
CA ARG A 59 8.43 2.78 -0.90
C ARG A 59 7.05 3.08 -0.32
N ILE A 60 6.92 3.09 1.00
CA ILE A 60 5.66 3.46 1.67
C ILE A 60 5.34 4.95 1.50
N GLU A 61 6.33 5.83 1.47
CA GLU A 61 6.11 7.24 1.08
C GLU A 61 5.59 7.36 -0.36
N THR A 62 6.13 6.56 -1.30
CA THR A 62 5.60 6.48 -2.68
C THR A 62 4.14 6.00 -2.68
N VAL A 63 3.81 4.93 -1.96
CA VAL A 63 2.42 4.44 -1.85
C VAL A 63 1.51 5.52 -1.27
N SER A 64 1.95 6.22 -0.21
CA SER A 64 1.19 7.33 0.39
C SER A 64 0.86 8.42 -0.63
N ASN A 65 1.84 8.78 -1.48
CA ASN A 65 1.65 9.78 -2.51
C ASN A 65 0.70 9.31 -3.61
N LEU A 66 0.74 8.04 -4.00
CA LEU A 66 -0.20 7.49 -4.98
C LEU A 66 -1.63 7.49 -4.43
N LEU A 67 -1.80 7.07 -3.17
CA LEU A 67 -3.11 7.04 -2.51
C LEU A 67 -3.69 8.44 -2.26
N SER A 68 -2.88 9.49 -2.17
CA SER A 68 -3.40 10.86 -2.02
C SER A 68 -4.06 11.39 -3.30
N ASN A 69 -3.76 10.79 -4.46
CA ASN A 69 -4.40 11.11 -5.74
C ASN A 69 -5.75 10.39 -5.95
N VAL A 70 -6.19 9.56 -5.00
CA VAL A 70 -7.43 8.77 -5.08
C VAL A 70 -8.47 9.33 -4.11
N GLU A 71 -9.29 10.30 -4.52
CA GLU A 71 -10.32 10.84 -3.60
C GLU A 71 -11.43 9.82 -3.31
N LYS A 72 -11.98 9.21 -4.37
CA LYS A 72 -12.96 8.12 -4.35
C LYS A 72 -12.74 7.20 -5.55
N THR A 73 -13.18 5.96 -5.41
CA THR A 73 -13.09 4.93 -6.45
C THR A 73 -14.37 4.78 -7.25
N GLY A 74 -15.50 5.27 -6.73
CA GLY A 74 -16.83 5.03 -7.29
C GLY A 74 -17.47 3.72 -6.81
N ASP A 75 -16.79 2.96 -5.96
CA ASP A 75 -17.27 1.72 -5.35
C ASP A 75 -17.01 1.74 -3.84
N ASP A 76 -18.07 1.60 -3.04
CA ASP A 76 -17.99 1.70 -1.58
C ASP A 76 -17.11 0.60 -0.94
N ALA A 77 -16.95 -0.56 -1.60
CA ALA A 77 -16.07 -1.60 -1.10
C ALA A 77 -14.61 -1.28 -1.40
N ALA A 78 -14.29 -0.81 -2.61
CA ALA A 78 -12.95 -0.34 -2.96
C ALA A 78 -12.54 0.86 -2.09
N ASP A 79 -13.44 1.80 -1.81
CA ASP A 79 -13.16 2.93 -0.91
C ASP A 79 -12.77 2.45 0.50
N LYS A 80 -13.39 1.40 1.03
CA LYS A 80 -13.00 0.79 2.32
C LYS A 80 -11.60 0.16 2.26
N HIS A 81 -11.25 -0.49 1.16
CA HIS A 81 -9.91 -1.04 0.98
C HIS A 81 -8.86 0.08 0.91
N VAL A 82 -9.14 1.17 0.21
CA VAL A 82 -8.28 2.35 0.14
C VAL A 82 -8.11 3.01 1.51
N GLU A 83 -9.19 3.14 2.28
CA GLU A 83 -9.14 3.65 3.66
C GLU A 83 -8.23 2.80 4.54
N ARG A 84 -8.40 1.46 4.52
CA ARG A 84 -7.51 0.55 5.27
C ARG A 84 -6.05 0.61 4.81
N ALA A 85 -5.82 0.76 3.51
CA ALA A 85 -4.47 0.94 2.98
C ALA A 85 -3.82 2.21 3.53
N ARG A 86 -4.56 3.33 3.61
CA ARG A 86 -4.06 4.60 4.19
C ARG A 86 -3.72 4.48 5.67
N GLU A 87 -4.54 3.80 6.45
CA GLU A 87 -4.27 3.54 7.87
C GLU A 87 -2.97 2.76 8.04
N LEU A 88 -2.78 1.68 7.27
CA LEU A 88 -1.56 0.87 7.30
C LEU A 88 -0.31 1.68 6.91
N VAL A 89 -0.41 2.51 5.87
CA VAL A 89 0.66 3.44 5.46
C VAL A 89 1.02 4.39 6.60
N ALA A 90 0.04 5.01 7.24
CA ALA A 90 0.27 5.91 8.36
C ALA A 90 0.96 5.20 9.54
N GLU A 91 0.53 3.98 9.87
CA GLU A 91 1.18 3.17 10.91
C GLU A 91 2.63 2.82 10.56
N LEU A 92 2.89 2.44 9.31
CA LEU A 92 4.23 2.08 8.81
C LEU A 92 5.19 3.27 8.81
N LEU A 93 4.71 4.48 8.53
CA LEU A 93 5.51 5.71 8.55
C LEU A 93 5.70 6.29 9.96
N SER A 94 4.80 5.96 10.90
CA SER A 94 4.89 6.40 12.30
C SER A 94 5.72 5.45 13.18
N SER A 95 6.08 4.28 12.66
CA SER A 95 6.92 3.32 13.36
C SER A 95 8.39 3.70 13.16
N GLU A 96 9.03 4.28 14.17
CA GLU A 96 10.47 4.63 14.21
C GLU A 96 11.35 3.45 14.64
#